data_AF-A0A5E4IJA8-F1
#
_entry.id   AF-A0A5E4IJA8-F1
#
_cell.length_a   1.000
_cell.length_b   1.000
_cell.length_c   1.000
_cell.angle_alpha   90.00
_cell.angle_beta   90.00
_cell.angle_gamma   90.00
#
_symmetry.space_group_name_H-M   'P 1'
#
loop_
_entity.id
_entity.type
_entity.pdbx_description
1 polymer ?
#
loop_
_entity_poly.entity_id
_entity_poly.type
_entity_poly.pdbx_seq_one_letter_code
_entity_poly.pdbx_strand_id
1 'polypeptide(L)' 'MVDQKVKVTASMDSDLVDWIDKEIENRRFASRTHALEVAVAQLKNKIEKGQA' A
#
# COMPACT_ATOMS: atom_id res chain seq x y z
N MET A 1 24.37 -3.44 7.85
CA MET A 1 23.41 -2.66 7.02
C MET A 1 22.04 -2.96 7.58
N VAL A 2 21.40 -2.00 8.24
CA VAL A 2 20.10 -2.23 8.89
C VAL A 2 19.02 -2.06 7.82
N ASP A 3 18.38 -3.15 7.44
CA ASP A 3 17.19 -3.14 6.58
C ASP A 3 16.10 -2.37 7.33
N GLN A 4 15.86 -1.11 6.98
CA GLN A 4 14.89 -0.23 7.66
C GLN A 4 13.42 -0.60 7.36
N LYS A 5 13.13 -1.85 7.01
CA LYS A 5 11.77 -2.30 6.77
C LYS A 5 11.10 -2.61 8.09
N VAL A 6 10.18 -1.74 8.49
CA VAL A 6 9.33 -1.97 9.67
C VAL A 6 8.17 -2.88 9.25
N LYS A 7 8.00 -4.01 9.94
CA LYS A 7 6.80 -4.83 9.79
C LYS A 7 5.63 -4.10 10.44
N VAL A 8 4.64 -3.75 9.63
CA VAL A 8 3.38 -3.16 10.10
C VAL A 8 2.28 -4.21 9.98
N THR A 9 1.56 -4.43 11.07
CA THR A 9 0.33 -5.24 11.07
C THR A 9 -0.83 -4.28 11.29
N ALA A 10 -1.79 -4.26 10.38
CA ALA A 10 -2.96 -3.40 10.46
C ALA A 10 -4.22 -4.23 10.20
N SER A 11 -5.29 -3.92 10.92
CA SER A 11 -6.63 -4.41 10.58
C SER A 11 -7.24 -3.44 9.58
N MET A 12 -7.70 -3.97 8.44
CA MET A 12 -8.26 -3.20 7.35
C MET A 12 -9.58 -3.85 6.93
N ASP A 13 -10.41 -3.04 6.27
CA ASP A 13 -11.66 -3.51 5.69
C ASP A 13 -11.40 -4.64 4.68
N SER A 14 -12.22 -5.69 4.73
CA SER A 14 -12.10 -6.85 3.86
C SER A 14 -12.21 -6.49 2.39
N ASP A 15 -13.05 -5.52 2.03
CA ASP A 15 -13.22 -5.10 0.64
C ASP A 15 -11.97 -4.42 0.08
N LEU A 16 -11.21 -3.70 0.93
CA LEU A 16 -9.93 -3.11 0.53
C LEU A 16 -8.87 -4.18 0.28
N VAL A 17 -8.84 -5.23 1.09
CA VAL A 17 -7.90 -6.34 0.93
C VAL A 17 -8.21 -7.12 -0.35
N ASP A 18 -9.48 -7.39 -0.62
CA ASP A 18 -9.93 -8.07 -1.84
C ASP A 18 -9.60 -7.25 -3.10
N TRP A 19 -9.78 -5.92 -3.04
CA TRP A 19 -9.37 -5.03 -4.11
C TRP A 19 -7.85 -5.07 -4.36
N ILE A 20 -7.04 -5.10 -3.29
CA ILE A 20 -5.58 -5.23 -3.41
C ILE A 20 -5.22 -6.57 -4.07
N ASP A 21 -5.85 -7.67 -3.69
CA ASP A 21 -5.60 -8.99 -4.28
C ASP A 21 -5.93 -9.03 -5.77
N LYS A 22 -7.03 -8.42 -6.19
CA LYS A 22 -7.38 -8.27 -7.62
C LYS A 22 -6.31 -7.48 -8.38
N GLU A 23 -5.78 -6.41 -7.79
CA GLU A 23 -4.73 -5.61 -8.42
C GLU A 23 -3.38 -6.34 -8.50
N ILE A 24 -3.11 -7.28 -7.57
CA ILE A 24 -1.97 -8.19 -7.65
C ILE A 24 -2.16 -9.19 -8.80
N GLU A 25 -3.37 -9.75 -8.96
CA GLU A 25 -3.70 -10.63 -10.08
C GLU A 25 -3.54 -9.93 -11.44
N ASN A 26 -3.93 -8.65 -11.50
CA ASN A 26 -3.71 -7.76 -12.64
C ASN A 26 -2.22 -7.39 -12.89
N ARG A 27 -1.29 -7.96 -12.12
CA ARG A 27 0.17 -7.69 -12.15
C ARG A 27 0.54 -6.23 -11.95
N ARG A 28 -0.36 -5.43 -11.37
CA ARG A 28 -0.07 -4.04 -11.02
C ARG A 28 0.85 -3.97 -9.80
N PHE A 29 0.72 -4.93 -8.89
CA PHE A 29 1.55 -5.05 -7.69
C PHE A 29 2.17 -6.44 -7.56
N ALA A 30 3.39 -6.49 -7.03
CA ALA A 30 4.09 -7.75 -6.80
C ALA A 30 3.57 -8.53 -5.58
N SER A 31 3.00 -7.84 -4.58
CA SER A 31 2.50 -8.41 -3.32
C SER A 31 1.64 -7.39 -2.56
N ARG A 32 0.86 -7.85 -1.57
CA ARG A 32 0.04 -6.97 -0.70
C ARG A 32 0.86 -5.88 -0.02
N THR A 33 2.06 -6.21 0.45
CA THR A 33 2.99 -5.23 1.05
C THR A 33 3.39 -4.14 0.05
N HIS A 34 3.66 -4.52 -1.20
CA HIS A 34 4.03 -3.56 -2.24
C HIS A 34 2.85 -2.65 -2.63
N ALA A 35 1.64 -3.22 -2.72
CA ALA A 35 0.42 -2.45 -2.95
C ALA A 35 0.19 -1.43 -1.82
N LEU A 36 0.35 -1.85 -0.57
CA LEU A 36 0.17 -0.97 0.59
C LEU A 36 1.24 0.14 0.63
N GLU A 37 2.50 -0.19 0.35
CA GLU A 37 3.59 0.78 0.28
C GLU A 37 3.34 1.85 -0.79
N VAL A 38 2.94 1.44 -1.99
CA VAL A 38 2.60 2.36 -3.09
C VAL A 38 1.39 3.22 -2.73
N ALA A 39 0.34 2.64 -2.15
CA ALA A 39 -0.86 3.37 -1.74
C ALA A 39 -0.53 4.44 -0.69
N VAL A 40 0.24 4.08 0.34
CA VAL A 40 0.66 5.02 1.40
C VAL A 40 1.59 6.10 0.83
N ALA A 41 2.52 5.75 -0.05
CA ALA A 41 3.40 6.72 -0.70
C ALA A 41 2.62 7.71 -1.59
N GLN A 42 1.62 7.24 -2.33
CA GLN A 42 0.75 8.11 -3.13
C GLN A 42 -0.10 9.04 -2.25
N LEU A 43 -0.67 8.51 -1.17
CA LEU A 43 -1.44 9.30 -0.21
C LEU A 43 -0.57 10.38 0.44
N LYS A 44 0.63 10.00 0.91
CA LYS A 44 1.61 10.94 1.47
C LYS A 44 1.92 12.07 0.49
N ASN A 45 2.23 11.73 -0.77
CA ASN A 45 2.50 12.73 -1.80
C ASN A 45 1.31 13.67 -2.06
N LYS A 46 0.07 13.17 -2.03
CA LYS A 46 -1.13 14.00 -2.19
C LYS A 46 -1.31 14.98 -1.02
N ILE A 47 -1.11 14.49 0.20
CA ILE A 47 -1.20 15.30 1.43
C ILE A 47 -0.08 16.36 1.45
N GLU A 48 1.17 15.98 1.17
CA GLU A 48 2.31 16.91 1.17
C GLU A 48 2.22 17.96 0.06
N LYS A 49 1.64 17.62 -1.09
CA LYS A 49 1.40 18.57 -2.18
C LYS A 49 0.20 19.50 -1.95
N GLY A 50 -0.46 19.42 -0.80
CA GLY A 50 -1.55 20.33 -0.43
C GLY A 50 -2.76 20.24 -1.37
N GLN A 51 -3.01 19.08 -1.96
CA GLN A 51 -4.26 18.80 -2.68
C GLN A 51 -5.20 18.04 -1.74
N ALA A 52 -5.76 18.75 -0.77
CA ALA A 52 -6.86 18.29 0.08
C ALA A 52 -7.88 19.42 0.24
#